data_AF-A0A957DS11-F1
#
_entry.id   AF-A0A957DS11-F1
#
_cell.length_a   1.000
_cell.length_b   1.000
_cell.length_c   1.000
_cell.angle_alpha   90.00
_cell.angle_beta   90.00
_cell.angle_gamma   90.00
#
_symmetry.space_group_name_H-M   'P 1'
#
loop_
_entity.id
_entity.type
_entity.pdbx_description
1 polymer ?
#
loop_
_entity_poly.entity_id
_entity_poly.type
_entity_poly.pdbx_seq_one_letter_code
_entity_poly.pdbx_strand_id
1 'polypeptide(L)'
;MNPIIILHAGLATGTILLFAAIGEIFAERAGILNLGVEGMMLLGAMAGFSTSLSSGNPWLGLLVAMLAAGIISLAHGLVTIHFQADQVVSGLSLTFLGTGLALVLGEGLTGQNPPLIPAFDIPLLVQIPFLGPIFFEDHSLLVY
;
A
#
# COMPACT_ATOMS: atom_id res chain seq x y z
N MET A 1 -25.70 -8.10 7.13
CA MET A 1 -24.40 -7.91 6.45
C MET A 1 -24.24 -9.04 5.45
N ASN A 2 -24.02 -8.75 4.17
CA ASN A 2 -23.89 -9.78 3.14
C ASN A 2 -22.46 -10.39 3.18
N PRO A 3 -22.28 -11.70 3.44
CA PRO A 3 -20.95 -12.31 3.54
C PRO A 3 -20.14 -12.19 2.24
N ILE A 4 -20.79 -12.15 1.08
CA ILE A 4 -20.13 -12.01 -0.22
C ILE A 4 -19.37 -10.69 -0.29
N ILE A 5 -20.03 -9.59 0.11
CA ILE A 5 -19.44 -8.24 0.09
C ILE A 5 -18.22 -8.16 1.03
N ILE A 6 -18.32 -8.79 2.20
CA ILE A 6 -17.23 -8.81 3.19
C ILE A 6 -16.02 -9.55 2.64
N LEU A 7 -16.23 -10.71 2.03
CA LEU A 7 -15.15 -11.53 1.49
C LEU A 7 -14.52 -10.88 0.26
N HIS A 8 -15.33 -10.30 -0.63
CA HIS A 8 -14.85 -9.53 -1.78
C HIS A 8 -13.98 -8.33 -1.33
N ALA A 9 -14.47 -7.50 -0.40
CA ALA A 9 -13.71 -6.36 0.11
C ALA A 9 -12.46 -6.80 0.90
N GLY A 10 -12.55 -7.94 1.60
CA GLY A 10 -11.45 -8.53 2.35
C GLY A 10 -10.32 -9.00 1.45
N LEU A 11 -10.60 -9.49 0.24
CA LEU A 11 -9.57 -9.80 -0.75
C LEU A 11 -8.84 -8.54 -1.20
N ALA A 12 -9.57 -7.53 -1.67
CA ALA A 12 -8.97 -6.30 -2.17
C ALA A 12 -8.10 -5.60 -1.11
N THR A 13 -8.62 -5.44 0.11
CA THR A 13 -7.89 -4.80 1.22
C THR A 13 -6.80 -5.69 1.80
N GLY A 14 -7.02 -7.00 1.86
CA GLY A 14 -6.04 -7.99 2.31
C GLY A 14 -4.80 -8.03 1.42
N THR A 15 -4.95 -7.87 0.10
CA THR A 15 -3.81 -7.85 -0.82
C THR A 15 -2.83 -6.69 -0.54
N ILE A 16 -3.33 -5.54 -0.08
CA ILE A 16 -2.48 -4.41 0.34
C ILE A 16 -1.57 -4.83 1.49
N LEU A 17 -2.14 -5.49 2.51
CA LEU A 17 -1.39 -6.01 3.65
C LEU A 17 -0.45 -7.16 3.25
N LEU A 18 -0.85 -7.98 2.27
CA LEU A 18 -0.02 -9.06 1.74
C LEU A 18 1.28 -8.52 1.12
N PHE A 19 1.20 -7.46 0.30
CA PHE A 19 2.40 -6.83 -0.26
C PHE A 19 3.33 -6.28 0.82
N ALA A 20 2.77 -5.61 1.84
CA ALA A 20 3.55 -5.13 2.97
C ALA A 20 4.23 -6.28 3.71
N ALA A 21 3.48 -7.36 4.02
CA ALA A 21 4.01 -8.54 4.71
C ALA A 21 5.13 -9.22 3.93
N ILE A 22 5.00 -9.35 2.61
CA ILE A 22 6.07 -9.90 1.75
C ILE A 22 7.32 -9.03 1.84
N GLY A 23 7.17 -7.70 1.75
CA GLY A 23 8.27 -6.75 1.91
C GLY A 23 8.97 -6.88 3.27
N GLU A 24 8.20 -6.98 4.35
CA GLU A 24 8.72 -7.16 5.71
C GLU A 24 9.44 -8.50 5.87
N ILE A 25 8.93 -9.60 5.31
CA ILE A 25 9.64 -10.88 5.29
C ILE A 25 11.02 -10.74 4.64
N PHE A 26 11.14 -9.99 3.53
CA PHE A 26 12.44 -9.75 2.91
C PHE A 26 13.37 -8.91 3.81
N ALA A 27 12.84 -7.88 4.47
CA ALA A 27 13.60 -7.05 5.40
C ALA A 27 14.13 -7.86 6.59
N GLU A 28 13.25 -8.64 7.25
CA GLU A 28 13.61 -9.47 8.41
C GLU A 28 14.64 -10.55 8.03
N ARG A 29 14.49 -11.17 6.86
CA ARG A 29 15.48 -12.13 6.35
C ARG A 29 16.84 -11.50 6.04
N ALA A 30 16.87 -10.20 5.73
CA ALA A 30 18.11 -9.43 5.58
C ALA A 30 18.67 -8.94 6.94
N GLY A 31 18.01 -9.24 8.06
CA GLY A 31 18.43 -8.84 9.41
C GLY A 31 17.99 -7.42 9.81
N ILE A 32 17.01 -6.85 9.11
CA ILE A 32 16.46 -5.52 9.40
C ILE A 32 15.00 -5.66 9.83
N LEU A 33 14.72 -5.38 11.09
CA LEU A 33 13.38 -5.27 11.64
C LEU A 33 12.81 -3.88 11.30
N ASN A 34 11.67 -3.82 10.61
CA ASN A 34 11.08 -2.57 10.16
C ASN A 34 9.69 -2.32 10.78
N LEU A 35 9.69 -1.77 11.98
CA LEU A 35 8.47 -1.26 12.64
C LEU A 35 7.92 0.05 12.02
N GLY A 36 8.59 0.55 10.97
CA GLY A 36 8.25 1.77 10.23
C GLY A 36 7.29 1.58 9.06
N VAL A 37 6.90 0.33 8.76
CA VAL A 37 6.17 -0.02 7.55
C VAL A 37 4.83 0.71 7.40
N GLU A 38 4.11 0.94 8.50
CA GLU A 38 2.82 1.65 8.48
C GLU A 38 2.99 3.10 8.02
N GLY A 39 4.02 3.80 8.53
CA GLY A 39 4.35 5.15 8.07
C GLY A 39 4.79 5.19 6.61
N MET A 40 5.57 4.19 6.16
CA MET A 40 5.98 4.06 4.76
C MET A 40 4.78 3.84 3.83
N MET A 41 3.82 3.01 4.24
CA MET A 41 2.58 2.77 3.50
C MET A 41 1.74 4.04 3.39
N LEU A 42 1.58 4.81 4.48
CA LEU A 42 0.83 6.07 4.47
C LEU A 42 1.46 7.13 3.56
N LEU A 43 2.79 7.29 3.62
CA LEU A 43 3.50 8.22 2.72
C LEU A 43 3.41 7.80 1.26
N GLY A 44 3.57 6.50 0.98
CA GLY A 44 3.40 5.95 -0.37
C GLY A 44 1.98 6.18 -0.88
N ALA A 45 0.96 5.91 -0.06
CA ALA A 45 -0.44 6.12 -0.40
C ALA A 45 -0.73 7.59 -0.69
N MET A 46 -0.25 8.51 0.14
CA MET A 46 -0.40 9.95 -0.07
C MET A 46 0.25 10.38 -1.41
N ALA A 47 1.51 10.01 -1.64
CA ALA A 47 2.24 10.39 -2.85
C ALA A 47 1.59 9.81 -4.11
N GLY A 48 1.16 8.55 -4.07
CA GLY A 48 0.47 7.89 -5.18
C GLY A 48 -0.90 8.47 -5.46
N PHE A 49 -1.68 8.77 -4.42
CA PHE A 49 -2.99 9.42 -4.55
C PHE A 49 -2.85 10.79 -5.23
N SER A 50 -1.97 11.65 -4.70
CA SER A 50 -1.75 13.00 -5.24
C SER A 50 -1.27 12.97 -6.70
N THR A 51 -0.39 12.01 -7.02
CA THR A 51 0.09 11.82 -8.39
C THR A 51 -1.00 11.32 -9.32
N SER A 52 -1.79 10.31 -8.91
CA SER A 52 -2.90 9.82 -9.73
C SER A 52 -3.92 10.92 -10.00
N LEU A 53 -4.26 11.68 -8.97
CA LEU A 53 -5.20 12.80 -9.05
C LEU A 53 -4.73 13.90 -10.02
N SER A 54 -3.47 14.33 -9.91
CA SER A 54 -2.94 15.43 -10.73
C SER A 54 -2.60 15.02 -12.15
N SER A 55 -2.13 13.79 -12.37
CA SER A 55 -1.73 13.28 -13.69
C SER A 55 -2.86 12.63 -14.47
N GLY A 56 -3.94 12.22 -13.78
CA GLY A 56 -4.99 11.39 -14.37
C GLY A 56 -4.58 9.93 -14.60
N ASN A 57 -3.39 9.50 -14.15
CA ASN A 57 -2.85 8.17 -14.42
C ASN A 57 -2.58 7.37 -13.13
N PRO A 58 -3.38 6.32 -12.84
CA PRO A 58 -3.25 5.53 -11.61
C PRO A 58 -1.96 4.69 -11.57
N TRP A 59 -1.43 4.29 -12.72
CA TRP A 59 -0.18 3.53 -12.81
C TRP A 59 1.04 4.40 -12.49
N LEU A 60 1.01 5.66 -12.90
CA LEU A 60 2.02 6.62 -12.50
C LEU A 60 1.94 6.89 -10.98
N GLY A 61 0.72 6.96 -10.44
CA GLY A 61 0.49 7.02 -8.99
C GLY A 61 1.13 5.83 -8.25
N LEU A 62 0.92 4.61 -8.74
CA LEU A 62 1.54 3.40 -8.18
C LEU A 62 3.07 3.49 -8.20
N LEU A 63 3.67 3.89 -9.31
CA LEU A 63 5.12 4.03 -9.43
C LEU A 63 5.68 5.06 -8.44
N VAL A 64 5.02 6.21 -8.31
CA VAL A 64 5.45 7.25 -7.36
C VAL A 64 5.26 6.79 -5.91
N ALA A 65 4.19 6.06 -5.60
CA ALA A 65 4.00 5.46 -4.27
C ALA A 65 5.16 4.52 -3.91
N MET A 66 5.56 3.64 -4.83
CA MET A 66 6.68 2.71 -4.65
C MET A 66 8.00 3.46 -4.41
N LEU A 67 8.28 4.50 -5.21
CA LEU A 67 9.49 5.31 -5.06
C LEU A 67 9.51 6.08 -3.73
N ALA A 68 8.39 6.70 -3.36
CA ALA A 68 8.29 7.44 -2.10
C ALA A 68 8.51 6.53 -0.89
N ALA A 69 7.80 5.40 -0.81
CA ALA A 69 8.01 4.43 0.27
C ALA A 69 9.43 3.84 0.26
N GLY A 70 9.97 3.55 -0.93
CA GLY A 70 11.34 3.06 -1.10
C GLY A 70 12.41 4.03 -0.61
N ILE A 71 12.25 5.33 -0.85
CA ILE A 71 13.16 6.37 -0.33
C ILE A 71 13.15 6.40 1.21
N ILE A 72 11.98 6.28 1.83
CA ILE A 72 11.87 6.25 3.29
C ILE A 72 12.46 4.96 3.87
N SER A 73 12.24 3.82 3.21
CA SER A 73 12.86 2.54 3.58
C SER A 73 14.38 2.59 3.45
N LEU A 74 14.92 3.24 2.41
CA LEU A 74 16.36 3.47 2.27
C LEU A 74 16.91 4.36 3.39
N ALA A 75 16.18 5.38 3.81
CA ALA A 75 16.57 6.20 4.96
C ALA A 75 16.62 5.38 6.25
N HIS A 76 15.65 4.49 6.48
CA HIS A 76 15.69 3.52 7.59
C HIS A 76 16.94 2.67 7.54
N GLY A 77 17.20 2.03 6.39
CA GLY A 77 18.37 1.19 6.18
C GLY A 77 19.68 1.94 6.37
N LEU A 78 19.79 3.18 5.88
CA LEU A 78 20.98 4.01 6.12
C LEU A 78 21.21 4.24 7.61
N VAL A 79 20.16 4.59 8.35
CA VAL A 79 20.24 4.88 9.79
C VAL A 79 20.57 3.63 10.61
N THR A 80 20.00 2.48 10.27
CA THR A 80 20.21 1.25 11.05
C THR A 80 21.47 0.48 10.64
N ILE A 81 21.86 0.52 9.37
CA ILE A 81 23.02 -0.22 8.85
C ILE A 81 24.30 0.62 8.97
N HIS A 82 24.29 1.85 8.45
CA HIS A 82 25.50 2.68 8.41
C HIS A 82 25.75 3.39 9.73
N PHE A 83 24.72 3.98 10.33
CA PHE A 83 24.83 4.67 11.61
C PHE A 83 24.61 3.77 12.84
N GLN A 84 24.30 2.49 12.63
CA GLN A 84 24.13 1.49 13.69
C GLN A 84 23.11 1.91 14.77
N ALA A 85 22.10 2.69 14.37
CA ALA A 85 21.03 3.07 15.28
C ALA A 85 20.12 1.87 15.62
N ASP A 86 19.45 1.97 16.76
CA ASP A 86 18.46 0.98 17.16
C ASP A 86 17.30 0.93 16.14
N GLN A 87 17.04 -0.27 15.62
CA GLN A 87 16.04 -0.51 14.58
C GLN A 87 14.61 -0.26 15.07
N VAL A 88 14.32 -0.56 16.34
CA VAL A 88 13.02 -0.33 16.96
C VAL A 88 12.74 1.16 17.07
N VAL A 89 13.72 1.92 17.57
CA VAL A 89 13.60 3.39 17.69
C VAL A 89 13.46 4.02 16.31
N SER A 90 14.29 3.63 15.34
CA SER A 90 14.22 4.15 13.97
C SER A 90 12.88 3.82 13.31
N GLY A 91 12.43 2.56 13.42
CA GLY A 91 11.16 2.11 12.84
C GLY A 91 9.96 2.85 13.42
N LEU A 92 9.82 2.89 14.75
CA LEU A 92 8.70 3.62 15.39
C LEU A 92 8.72 5.11 15.06
N SER A 93 9.92 5.72 15.01
CA SER A 93 10.07 7.13 14.60
C SER A 93 9.60 7.35 13.17
N LEU A 94 9.90 6.43 12.25
CA LEU A 94 9.43 6.50 10.87
C LEU A 94 7.92 6.30 10.76
N THR A 95 7.31 5.47 11.59
CA THR A 95 5.84 5.36 11.65
C THR A 95 5.22 6.71 12.04
N PHE A 96 5.69 7.35 13.11
CA PHE A 96 5.16 8.66 13.51
C PHE A 96 5.44 9.76 12.48
N LEU A 97 6.66 9.79 11.93
CA LEU A 97 7.02 10.74 10.89
C LEU A 97 6.17 10.54 9.63
N GLY A 98 6.01 9.30 9.19
CA GLY A 98 5.23 8.95 8.01
C GLY A 98 3.77 9.33 8.15
N THR A 99 3.16 9.00 9.30
CA THR A 99 1.80 9.41 9.63
C THR A 99 1.66 10.93 9.62
N GLY A 100 2.56 11.65 10.31
CA GLY A 100 2.51 13.11 10.39
C GLY A 100 2.69 13.80 9.03
N LEU A 101 3.68 13.37 8.24
CA LEU A 101 3.94 13.91 6.91
C LEU A 101 2.79 13.59 5.94
N ALA A 102 2.25 12.38 5.97
CA ALA A 102 1.14 12.00 5.11
C ALA A 102 -0.11 12.84 5.40
N LEU A 103 -0.36 13.18 6.67
CA LEU A 103 -1.45 14.08 7.07
C LEU A 103 -1.24 15.51 6.57
N VAL A 104 -0.04 16.07 6.76
CA VAL A 104 0.27 17.46 6.37
C VAL A 104 0.32 17.61 4.84
N LEU A 105 1.02 16.71 4.15
CA LEU A 105 1.14 16.75 2.69
C LEU A 105 -0.15 16.32 1.98
N GLY A 106 -0.98 15.53 2.66
CA GLY A 106 -2.30 15.12 2.19
C GLY A 106 -3.40 16.15 2.40
N GLU A 107 -3.09 17.31 2.98
CA GLU A 107 -4.09 18.37 3.18
C GLU A 107 -4.76 18.74 1.85
N GLY A 108 -6.09 18.85 1.86
CA GLY A 108 -6.88 19.20 0.68
C GLY A 108 -7.13 18.04 -0.30
N LEU A 109 -6.54 16.85 -0.08
CA LEU A 109 -6.84 15.66 -0.86
C LEU A 109 -8.13 14.95 -0.39
N THR A 110 -8.57 15.21 0.84
CA THR A 110 -9.78 14.62 1.42
C THR A 110 -11.01 14.88 0.55
N GLY A 111 -11.75 13.81 0.22
CA GLY A 111 -12.97 13.88 -0.59
C GLY A 111 -12.75 14.00 -2.09
N GLN A 112 -11.50 14.06 -2.55
CA GLN A 112 -11.17 13.96 -3.97
C GLN A 112 -11.17 12.50 -4.43
N ASN A 113 -11.44 12.28 -5.72
CA ASN A 113 -11.50 10.96 -6.33
C ASN A 113 -10.46 10.87 -7.45
N PRO A 114 -9.26 10.33 -7.19
CA PRO A 114 -8.30 10.07 -8.23
C PRO A 114 -8.81 8.94 -9.14
N PRO A 115 -8.33 8.86 -10.39
CA PRO A 115 -8.49 7.66 -11.19
C PRO A 115 -7.98 6.43 -10.43
N LEU A 116 -8.73 5.34 -10.52
CA LEU A 116 -8.39 4.06 -9.93
C LEU A 116 -7.73 3.15 -10.98
N ILE A 117 -6.92 2.20 -10.52
CA ILE A 117 -6.44 1.13 -11.39
C ILE A 117 -7.68 0.36 -11.89
N PRO A 118 -7.82 0.15 -13.21
CA PRO A 118 -8.99 -0.53 -13.77
C PRO A 118 -9.16 -1.92 -13.17
N ALA A 119 -10.39 -2.23 -12.78
CA ALA A 119 -10.83 -3.56 -12.41
C ALA A 119 -11.41 -4.29 -13.62
N PHE A 120 -11.38 -5.62 -13.57
CA PHE A 120 -11.91 -6.47 -14.62
C PHE A 120 -12.51 -7.75 -14.05
N ASP A 121 -13.53 -8.25 -14.74
CA ASP A 121 -14.12 -9.55 -14.47
C ASP A 121 -13.33 -10.62 -15.22
N ILE A 122 -13.18 -11.80 -14.59
CA ILE A 122 -12.68 -12.97 -15.32
C ILE A 122 -13.86 -13.70 -15.96
N PRO A 123 -13.98 -13.70 -17.31
CA PRO A 123 -15.09 -14.33 -17.99
C PRO A 123 -15.22 -15.80 -17.63
N LEU A 124 -16.44 -16.34 -17.64
CA LEU A 124 -16.79 -17.71 -17.22
C LEU A 124 -16.66 -17.97 -15.70
N LEU A 125 -15.59 -17.50 -15.05
CA LEU A 125 -15.36 -17.69 -13.62
C LEU A 125 -16.28 -16.82 -12.73
N VAL A 126 -16.64 -15.62 -13.20
CA VAL A 126 -17.58 -14.73 -12.50
C VAL A 126 -18.99 -15.34 -12.35
N GLN A 127 -19.34 -16.31 -13.20
CA GLN A 127 -20.66 -16.95 -13.19
C GLN A 127 -20.80 -18.03 -12.12
N ILE A 128 -19.71 -18.41 -11.45
CA ILE A 128 -19.73 -19.45 -10.40
C ILE A 128 -20.56 -18.92 -9.22
N PRO A 129 -21.63 -19.61 -8.80
CA PRO A 129 -22.42 -19.17 -7.64
C PRO A 129 -21.54 -19.06 -6.39
N PHE A 130 -21.76 -18.00 -5.60
CA PHE A 130 -21.02 -17.68 -4.39
C PHE A 130 -19.54 -17.30 -4.62
N LEU A 131 -18.74 -18.09 -5.34
CA LEU A 131 -17.30 -17.84 -5.54
C LEU A 131 -17.03 -16.77 -6.60
N GLY A 132 -17.84 -16.72 -7.67
CA GLY A 132 -17.72 -15.74 -8.76
C GLY A 132 -17.67 -14.29 -8.25
N PRO A 133 -18.71 -13.84 -7.54
CA PRO A 133 -18.75 -12.49 -6.97
C PRO A 133 -17.66 -12.18 -5.95
N ILE A 134 -17.12 -13.21 -5.28
CA ILE A 134 -16.08 -13.03 -4.26
C ILE A 134 -14.72 -12.83 -4.94
N PHE A 135 -14.34 -13.69 -5.90
CA PHE A 135 -12.97 -13.78 -6.41
C PHE A 135 -12.78 -13.25 -7.83
N PHE A 136 -13.83 -13.11 -8.62
CA PHE A 136 -13.74 -12.95 -10.08
C PHE A 136 -14.55 -11.78 -10.66
N GLU A 137 -15.25 -11.03 -9.81
CA GLU A 137 -16.00 -9.83 -10.15
C GLU A 137 -15.20 -8.61 -9.68
N ASP A 138 -15.04 -7.60 -10.52
CA ASP A 138 -14.55 -6.24 -10.21
C ASP A 138 -13.24 -6.17 -9.39
N HIS A 139 -12.27 -7.04 -9.68
CA HIS A 139 -10.95 -6.98 -9.04
C HIS A 139 -9.91 -6.31 -9.96
N SER A 140 -9.01 -5.53 -9.36
CA SER A 140 -7.88 -4.94 -10.08
C SER A 140 -6.78 -5.96 -10.36
N LEU A 141 -5.90 -5.65 -11.33
CA LEU A 141 -4.72 -6.48 -11.61
C LEU A 141 -3.85 -6.72 -10.37
N LEU A 142 -3.83 -5.80 -9.41
CA LEU A 142 -3.00 -5.95 -8.21
C LEU A 142 -3.54 -7.00 -7.22
N VAL A 143 -4.81 -7.39 -7.35
CA VAL A 143 -5.43 -8.43 -6.51
C VAL A 143 -5.12 -9.84 -7.03
N TYR A 144 -4.81 -9.97 -8.32
CA TYR A 144 -4.49 -11.24 -9.00
C TYR A 144 -2.97 -11.47 -9.10
#